data_AF-A0A2E4JHU6-F1
#
_entry.id   AF-A0A2E4JHU6-F1
#
_cell.length_a   1.000
_cell.length_b   1.000
_cell.length_c   1.000
_cell.angle_alpha   90.00
_cell.angle_beta   90.00
_cell.angle_gamma   90.00
#
_symmetry.space_group_name_H-M   'P 1'
#
loop_
_entity.id
_entity.type
_entity.pdbx_description
1 polymer ?
#
loop_
_entity_poly.entity_id
_entity_poly.type
_entity_poly.pdbx_seq_one_letter_code
_entity_poly.pdbx_strand_id
1 'polypeptide(L)' 'MTLTCPTCGNEENFVVKTLRMHVVHLEDSRIEVSDETQPAVLEVLCDECEAAVNMADFEEPLRREMILTISSR' A
#
# COMPACT_ATOMS: atom_id res chain seq x y z
N MET A 1 -16.03 10.69 3.36
CA MET A 1 -15.14 11.84 3.15
C MET A 1 -14.17 11.47 2.04
N THR A 2 -13.75 12.45 1.24
CA THR A 2 -12.76 12.26 0.18
C THR A 2 -11.37 12.58 0.72
N LEU A 3 -10.39 11.75 0.38
CA LEU A 3 -8.99 12.09 0.59
C LEU A 3 -8.60 13.14 -0.44
N THR A 4 -8.08 14.27 0.00
CA THR A 4 -7.62 15.34 -0.89
C THR A 4 -6.13 15.58 -0.67
N CYS A 5 -5.35 15.62 -1.75
CA CYS A 5 -3.94 15.99 -1.68
C CYS A 5 -3.81 17.46 -1.23
N PRO A 6 -3.09 17.75 -0.14
CA PRO A 6 -2.95 19.13 0.36
C PRO A 6 -2.08 20.01 -0.55
N THR A 7 -1.32 19.40 -1.47
CA THR A 7 -0.36 20.10 -2.34
C THR A 7 -0.98 20.55 -3.66
N CYS A 8 -1.76 19.71 -4.34
CA CYS A 8 -2.34 20.01 -5.65
C CYS A 8 -3.87 19.93 -5.72
N GLY A 9 -4.54 19.45 -4.66
CA GLY A 9 -6.00 19.33 -4.63
C GLY A 9 -6.57 18.08 -5.31
N ASN A 10 -5.73 17.14 -5.77
CA ASN A 10 -6.20 15.85 -6.31
C ASN A 10 -7.02 15.07 -5.29
N GLU A 11 -8.16 14.52 -5.72
CA GLU A 11 -9.09 13.74 -4.90
C GLU A 11 -9.33 12.32 -5.43
N GLU A 12 -8.72 11.97 -6.57
CA GLU A 12 -9.05 10.75 -7.30
C GLU A 12 -7.97 9.67 -7.14
N ASN A 13 -6.75 9.97 -7.59
CA ASN A 13 -5.73 8.95 -7.78
C ASN A 13 -4.59 9.09 -6.77
N PHE A 14 -4.31 8.00 -6.06
CA PHE A 14 -3.22 7.92 -5.08
C PHE A 14 -2.43 6.63 -5.30
N VAL A 15 -1.11 6.73 -5.19
CA VAL A 15 -0.19 5.60 -5.30
C VAL A 15 0.13 5.12 -3.90
N VAL A 16 -0.08 3.82 -3.65
CA VAL A 16 0.28 3.20 -2.37
C VAL A 16 1.51 2.33 -2.56
N LYS A 17 2.60 2.67 -1.86
CA LYS A 17 3.80 1.85 -1.80
C LYS A 17 3.61 0.79 -0.74
N THR A 18 3.68 -0.47 -1.14
CA THR A 18 3.60 -1.60 -0.21
C THR A 18 4.86 -2.43 -0.21
N LEU A 19 5.08 -3.12 0.91
CA LEU A 19 6.12 -4.14 1.07
C LEU A 19 5.47 -5.46 1.44
N ARG A 20 5.82 -6.50 0.69
CA ARG A 20 5.42 -7.88 0.96
C ARG A 20 6.68 -8.72 1.01
N MET A 21 6.82 -9.51 2.08
CA MET A 21 7.96 -10.36 2.30
C MET A 21 7.56 -11.81 2.05
N HIS A 22 8.42 -12.55 1.37
CA HIS A 22 8.24 -13.96 1.08
C HIS A 22 9.36 -14.76 1.75
N VAL A 23 8.99 -15.87 2.38
CA VAL A 23 9.96 -16.87 2.82
C VAL A 23 10.24 -17.79 1.64
N VAL A 24 11.52 -17.97 1.33
CA VAL A 24 11.99 -18.77 0.21
C VAL A 24 12.84 -19.92 0.72
N HIS A 25 12.54 -21.13 0.26
CA HIS A 25 13.36 -22.32 0.45
C HIS A 25 14.14 -22.64 -0.82
N LEU A 26 15.42 -23.00 -0.65
CA LEU A 26 16.30 -23.43 -1.73
C LEU A 26 16.65 -24.90 -1.53
N GLU A 27 16.10 -25.77 -2.37
CA GLU A 27 16.34 -27.22 -2.32
C GLU A 27 16.67 -27.73 -3.72
N ASP A 28 17.74 -28.53 -3.85
CA ASP A 28 18.16 -29.16 -5.12
C ASP A 28 18.16 -28.22 -6.35
N SER A 29 18.66 -27.00 -6.17
CA SER A 29 18.68 -25.93 -7.20
C SER A 29 17.29 -25.42 -7.65
N ARG A 30 16.25 -25.63 -6.83
CA ARG A 30 14.91 -25.08 -7.01
C ARG A 30 14.61 -24.06 -5.93
N ILE A 31 13.86 -23.03 -6.31
CA ILE A 31 13.37 -21.96 -5.44
C ILE A 31 11.89 -22.22 -5.19
N GLU A 32 11.51 -22.40 -3.93
CA GLU A 32 10.12 -22.56 -3.51
C GLU A 32 9.72 -21.43 -2.56
N VAL A 33 8.51 -20.90 -2.72
CA VAL A 33 7.94 -19.87 -1.82
C VAL A 33 7.02 -20.55 -0.83
N SER A 34 7.23 -20.29 0.45
CA SER A 34 6.68 -21.11 1.54
C SER A 34 5.65 -20.34 2.36
N ASP A 35 5.93 -19.05 2.59
CA ASP A 35 5.08 -18.14 3.33
C ASP A 35 5.14 -16.74 2.73
N GLU A 36 4.10 -15.96 2.99
CA GLU A 36 3.99 -14.55 2.59
C GLU A 36 3.42 -13.73 3.74
N THR A 37 4.00 -12.56 3.99
CA THR A 37 3.43 -11.60 4.94
C THR A 37 2.28 -10.82 4.33
N GLN A 38 1.32 -10.38 5.16
CA GLN A 38 0.39 -9.34 4.72
C GLN A 38 1.16 -8.11 4.22
N PRO A 39 0.71 -7.47 3.13
CA PRO A 39 1.39 -6.30 2.60
C PRO A 39 1.33 -5.16 3.61
N ALA A 40 2.51 -4.65 3.99
CA ALA A 40 2.64 -3.46 4.80
C ALA A 40 2.56 -2.23 3.90
N VAL A 41 1.77 -1.21 4.28
CA VAL A 41 1.76 0.09 3.61
C VAL A 41 2.92 0.92 4.14
N LEU A 42 3.81 1.34 3.24
CA LEU A 42 4.97 2.17 3.58
C LEU A 42 4.67 3.66 3.40
N GLU A 43 4.01 4.02 2.29
CA GLU A 43 3.77 5.40 1.91
C GLU A 43 2.53 5.49 1.01
N VAL A 44 1.81 6.60 1.11
CA VAL A 44 0.78 6.99 0.15
C VAL A 44 1.21 8.29 -0.50
N LEU A 45 1.20 8.33 -1.83
CA LEU A 45 1.57 9.48 -2.64
C LEU A 45 0.38 9.95 -3.45
N CYS A 46 0.30 11.26 -3.69
CA CYS A 46 -0.54 11.78 -4.75
C CYS A 46 0.03 11.37 -6.11
N ASP A 47 -0.82 10.84 -6.99
CA ASP A 47 -0.40 10.43 -8.34
C ASP A 47 0.00 11.63 -9.22
N GLU A 48 -0.60 12.81 -9.00
CA GLU A 48 -0.36 13.98 -9.84
C GLU A 48 0.94 14.73 -9.51
N CYS A 49 1.22 14.93 -8.22
CA CYS A 49 2.32 15.80 -7.78
C CYS A 49 3.37 15.07 -6.94
N GLU A 50 3.24 13.75 -6.78
CA GLU A 50 4.14 12.88 -6.01
C GLU A 50 4.28 13.27 -4.52
N ALA A 51 3.45 14.19 -4.03
CA ALA A 51 3.48 14.61 -2.64
C ALA A 51 3.02 13.47 -1.72
N ALA A 52 3.78 13.23 -0.65
CA ALA A 52 3.39 12.28 0.37
C ALA A 52 2.13 12.75 1.11
N VAL A 53 1.19 11.82 1.27
CA VAL A 53 -0.05 12.03 2.02
C VAL A 53 0.02 11.17 3.26
N ASN A 54 -0.24 11.78 4.42
CA ASN A 54 -0.17 11.06 5.68
C ASN A 54 -1.39 10.14 5.82
N MET A 55 -1.13 8.83 5.82
CA MET A 55 -2.17 7.81 6.01
C MET A 55 -2.93 7.98 7.34
N ALA A 56 -2.31 8.61 8.35
CA ALA A 56 -2.96 8.92 9.61
C ALA A 56 -4.11 9.94 9.50
N ASP A 57 -4.13 10.74 8.43
CA ASP A 57 -5.17 11.74 8.16
C ASP A 57 -6.41 11.12 7.52
N PHE A 58 -6.32 9.86 7.08
CA PHE A 58 -7.42 9.13 6.49
C PHE A 58 -8.36 8.71 7.61
N GLU A 59 -9.66 8.82 7.36
CA GLU A 59 -10.66 8.29 8.28
C GLU A 59 -10.49 6.77 8.44
N GLU A 60 -10.70 6.28 9.66
CA GLU A 60 -10.48 4.86 9.99
C GLU A 60 -11.20 3.90 9.03
N PRO A 61 -12.48 4.13 8.64
CA PRO A 61 -13.16 3.24 7.70
C PRO A 61 -12.48 3.18 6.33
N LEU A 62 -12.08 4.34 5.79
CA LEU A 62 -11.41 4.45 4.50
C LEU A 62 -10.01 3.82 4.54
N ARG A 63 -9.27 4.05 5.63
CA ARG A 63 -7.94 3.46 5.84
C ARG A 63 -8.02 1.93 5.88
N ARG A 64 -9.00 1.40 6.60
CA ARG A 64 -9.23 -0.04 6.72
C ARG A 64 -9.64 -0.65 5.38
N GLU A 65 -10.56 -0.01 4.67
CA GLU A 65 -10.98 -0.44 3.33
C GLU A 65 -9.80 -0.49 2.35
N MET A 66 -8.94 0.54 2.36
CA MET A 66 -7.73 0.59 1.54
C MET A 66 -6.79 -0.58 1.85
N ILE A 67 -6.48 -0.86 3.13
CA ILE A 67 -5.61 -1.98 3.52
C ILE A 67 -6.20 -3.31 3.07
N LEU A 68 -7.50 -3.53 3.29
CA LEU A 68 -8.17 -4.78 2.90
C LEU A 68 -8.15 -4.97 1.38
N THR A 69 -8.44 -3.90 0.63
CA THR A 69 -8.44 -3.93 -0.84
C THR A 69 -7.05 -4.27 -1.37
N ILE A 70 -6.01 -3.63 -0.84
CA ILE A 70 -4.61 -3.92 -1.23
C ILE A 70 -4.20 -5.35 -0.83
N SER A 71 -4.62 -5.82 0.35
CA SER A 71 -4.26 -7.15 0.85
C SER A 71 -4.90 -8.29 0.05
N SER A 72 -5.99 -8.02 -0.68
CA SER A 72 -6.66 -8.99 -1.55
C SER A 72 -6.02 -9.19 -2.93
N ARG A 73 -4.92 -8.47 -3.21
CA ARG A 73 -4.15 -8.56 -4.45
C ARG A 73 -2.84 -9.31 -4.23
#